data_AF-R6K265-F1
#
_entry.id   AF-R6K265-F1
#
_cell.length_a   1.000
_cell.length_b   1.000
_cell.length_c   1.000
_cell.angle_alpha   90.00
_cell.angle_beta   90.00
_cell.angle_gamma   90.00
#
_symmetry.space_group_name_H-M   'P 1'
#
loop_
_entity.id
_entity.type
_entity.pdbx_description
1 polymer ?
#
loop_
_entity_poly.entity_id
_entity_poly.type
_entity_poly.pdbx_seq_one_letter_code
_entity_poly.pdbx_strand_id
1 'polypeptide(L)'
;MSATGIGVKGLKVDTEDDATAAIDRIAEAVQKVSSQRSTLGAAQNRLEHTIANLDNVVENTTSAESRIRDTDMAQEMVNYSKNNILAQAGQSMLAQANQSNQGVLSLLQ
;
A
#
# COMPACT_ATOMS: atom_id res chain seq x y z
N MET A 1 5.31 22.74 26.50
CA MET A 1 6.52 23.47 26.92
C MET A 1 6.10 24.79 27.56
N SER A 2 5.99 24.84 28.89
CA SER A 2 5.67 26.09 29.60
C SER A 2 6.96 26.82 29.99
N ALA A 3 6.88 28.13 30.25
CA ALA A 3 8.02 28.93 30.73
C ALA A 3 8.66 28.33 32.01
N THR A 4 7.84 27.72 32.89
CA THR A 4 8.33 26.97 34.06
C THR A 4 9.08 25.70 33.64
N GLY A 5 8.57 24.95 32.67
CA GLY A 5 9.17 23.69 32.23
C GLY A 5 10.50 23.82 31.47
N ILE A 6 10.79 25.02 30.95
CA ILE A 6 12.06 25.36 30.29
C ILE A 6 12.96 26.27 31.14
N GLY A 7 12.61 26.56 32.40
CA GLY A 7 13.49 27.25 33.34
C GLY A 7 13.60 28.77 33.18
N VAL A 8 12.80 29.39 32.31
CA VAL A 8 12.86 30.85 32.01
C VAL A 8 11.80 31.67 32.76
N LYS A 9 11.02 31.06 33.65
CA LYS A 9 10.00 31.79 34.42
C LYS A 9 10.65 32.60 35.54
N GLY A 10 10.38 33.89 35.58
CA GLY A 10 10.85 34.78 36.65
C GLY A 10 12.32 35.19 36.53
N LEU A 11 12.86 35.20 35.31
CA LEU A 11 14.17 35.79 35.04
C LEU A 11 14.15 37.28 35.43
N LYS A 12 15.23 37.71 36.07
CA LYS A 12 15.46 39.10 36.46
C LYS A 12 16.65 39.63 35.68
N VAL A 13 16.66 40.92 35.43
CA VAL A 13 17.73 41.62 34.69
C VAL A 13 18.06 42.94 35.40
N ASP A 14 17.81 42.98 36.72
CA ASP A 14 17.89 44.20 37.52
C ASP A 14 19.35 44.54 37.88
N THR A 15 20.23 43.54 37.91
CA THR A 15 21.67 43.66 38.19
C THR A 15 22.50 42.97 37.11
N GLU A 16 23.80 43.28 37.03
CA GLU A 16 24.74 42.63 36.10
C GLU A 16 24.81 41.11 36.32
N ASP A 17 24.84 40.68 37.58
CA ASP A 17 24.85 39.27 37.96
C ASP A 17 23.55 38.57 37.56
N ASP A 18 22.39 39.21 37.79
CA ASP A 18 21.09 38.68 37.39
C ASP A 18 20.98 38.57 35.86
N ALA A 19 21.50 39.56 35.13
CA ALA A 19 21.51 39.56 33.67
C ALA A 19 22.38 38.42 33.11
N THR A 20 23.57 38.21 33.69
CA THR A 20 24.46 37.10 33.30
C THR A 20 23.81 35.75 33.56
N ALA A 21 23.24 35.56 34.76
CA ALA A 21 22.53 34.34 35.11
C ALA A 21 21.28 34.09 34.23
N ALA A 22 20.62 35.16 33.78
CA ALA A 22 19.49 35.05 32.87
C ALA A 22 19.91 34.59 31.47
N ILE A 23 21.05 35.06 30.96
CA ILE A 23 21.61 34.61 29.68
C ILE A 23 21.91 33.11 29.72
N ASP A 24 22.56 32.63 30.78
CA ASP A 24 22.89 31.21 30.94
C ASP A 24 21.63 30.34 30.97
N ARG A 25 20.61 30.75 31.74
CA ARG A 25 19.33 30.03 31.79
C ARG A 25 18.60 30.00 30.45
N ILE A 26 18.67 31.09 29.68
CA ILE A 26 18.12 31.11 28.32
C ILE A 26 18.88 30.17 27.40
N ALA A 27 20.21 30.12 27.49
CA ALA A 27 21.03 29.20 26.70
C ALA A 27 20.68 27.74 26.99
N GLU A 28 20.53 27.37 28.26
CA GLU A 28 20.06 26.04 28.67
C GLU A 28 18.65 25.72 28.16
N ALA A 29 17.73 26.68 28.25
CA ALA A 29 16.37 26.54 27.75
C ALA A 29 16.36 26.27 26.24
N VAL A 30 17.18 27.00 25.46
CA VAL A 30 17.34 26.82 24.02
C VAL A 30 17.92 25.45 23.70
N GLN A 31 18.91 24.97 24.46
CA GLN A 31 19.45 23.62 24.29
C GLN A 31 18.38 22.55 24.53
N LYS A 32 17.57 22.70 25.59
CA LYS A 32 16.48 21.77 25.91
C LYS A 32 15.43 21.69 24.81
N VAL A 33 15.02 22.85 24.28
CA VAL A 33 14.10 22.93 23.13
C VAL A 33 14.70 22.24 21.91
N SER A 34 15.98 22.51 21.63
CA SER A 34 16.67 21.96 20.47
C SER A 34 16.82 20.44 20.55
N SER A 35 17.09 19.90 21.74
CA SER A 35 17.13 18.45 21.99
C SER A 35 15.77 17.80 21.74
N GLN A 36 14.69 18.41 22.22
CA GLN A 36 13.33 17.91 21.97
C GLN A 36 12.97 17.97 20.48
N ARG A 37 13.31 19.06 19.79
CA ARG A 37 13.13 19.17 18.33
C ARG A 37 13.93 18.13 17.56
N SER A 38 15.17 17.86 17.98
CA SER A 38 16.02 16.82 17.37
C SER A 38 15.39 15.43 17.52
N THR A 39 14.86 15.11 18.70
CA THR A 39 14.17 13.84 18.95
C THR A 39 12.91 13.69 18.08
N LEU A 40 12.13 14.76 17.94
CA LEU A 40 10.96 14.78 17.06
C LEU A 40 11.35 14.62 15.59
N GLY A 41 12.41 15.30 15.13
CA GLY A 41 12.93 15.15 13.77
C GLY A 41 13.41 13.73 13.48
N ALA A 42 14.08 13.09 14.45
CA ALA A 42 14.47 11.69 14.33
C ALA A 42 13.25 10.75 14.25
N ALA A 43 12.20 11.02 15.03
CA ALA A 43 10.95 10.27 14.95
C ALA A 43 10.25 10.47 13.61
N GLN A 44 10.24 11.70 13.07
CA GLN A 44 9.70 12.01 11.74
C GLN A 44 10.44 11.24 10.65
N ASN A 45 11.78 11.28 10.62
CA ASN A 45 12.58 10.51 9.66
C ASN A 45 12.26 9.00 9.74
N ARG A 46 12.12 8.45 10.95
CA ARG A 46 11.74 7.05 11.13
C ARG A 46 10.35 6.75 10.56
N LEU A 47 9.39 7.64 10.77
CA LEU A 47 8.04 7.50 10.21
C LEU A 47 8.06 7.57 8.68
N GLU A 48 8.80 8.51 8.10
CA GLU A 48 8.97 8.64 6.64
C GLU A 48 9.60 7.37 6.04
N HIS A 49 10.67 6.84 6.66
CA HIS A 49 11.25 5.57 6.23
C HIS A 49 10.29 4.39 6.37
N THR A 50 9.48 4.37 7.43
CA THR A 50 8.48 3.31 7.65
C THR A 50 7.39 3.37 6.59
N ILE A 51 6.92 4.56 6.23
CA ILE A 51 5.93 4.79 5.18
C ILE A 51 6.50 4.34 3.84
N ALA A 52 7.71 4.79 3.47
CA ALA A 52 8.34 4.40 2.21
C ALA A 52 8.54 2.88 2.12
N ASN A 53 8.91 2.22 3.21
CA ASN A 53 9.01 0.76 3.25
C ASN A 53 7.63 0.09 3.11
N LEU A 54 6.61 0.63 3.78
CA LEU A 54 5.25 0.10 3.70
C LEU A 54 4.68 0.22 2.28
N ASP A 55 4.90 1.35 1.61
CA ASP A 55 4.46 1.56 0.23
C ASP A 55 5.10 0.52 -0.72
N ASN A 56 6.40 0.25 -0.56
CA ASN A 56 7.08 -0.82 -1.30
C ASN A 56 6.49 -2.20 -0.99
N VAL A 57 6.15 -2.49 0.27
CA VAL A 57 5.52 -3.76 0.65
C VAL A 57 4.13 -3.89 0.03
N VAL A 58 3.34 -2.81 0.03
CA VAL A 58 2.00 -2.77 -0.57
C VAL A 58 2.08 -2.99 -2.07
N GLU A 59 3.00 -2.32 -2.76
CA GLU A 59 3.21 -2.50 -4.21
C GLU A 59 3.59 -3.95 -4.54
N ASN A 60 4.57 -4.51 -3.82
CA ASN A 60 5.00 -5.89 -4.03
C ASN A 60 3.89 -6.91 -3.72
N THR A 61 3.12 -6.68 -2.66
CA THR A 61 2.01 -7.57 -2.27
C THR A 61 0.88 -7.50 -3.28
N THR A 62 0.51 -6.30 -3.74
CA THR A 62 -0.52 -6.09 -4.77
C THR A 62 -0.09 -6.72 -6.09
N SER A 63 1.18 -6.58 -6.48
CA SER A 63 1.73 -7.23 -7.68
C SER A 63 1.72 -8.76 -7.57
N ALA A 64 2.04 -9.30 -6.40
CA ALA A 64 1.97 -10.74 -6.15
C ALA A 64 0.52 -11.25 -6.19
N GLU A 65 -0.41 -10.52 -5.57
CA GLU A 65 -1.84 -10.83 -5.59
C GLU A 65 -2.41 -10.79 -7.01
N SER A 66 -2.12 -9.73 -7.78
CA SER A 66 -2.49 -9.62 -9.19
C SER A 66 -1.92 -10.79 -9.99
N ARG A 67 -0.65 -11.18 -9.82
CA ARG A 67 -0.11 -12.35 -10.50
C ARG A 67 -0.88 -13.64 -10.19
N ILE A 68 -1.25 -13.88 -8.94
CA ILE A 68 -2.01 -15.07 -8.54
C ILE A 68 -3.41 -15.00 -9.17
N ARG A 69 -4.14 -13.90 -8.92
CA ARG A 69 -5.52 -13.74 -9.37
C ARG A 69 -5.66 -13.70 -10.90
N ASP A 70 -4.77 -13.01 -11.58
CA ASP A 70 -4.78 -12.87 -13.04
C ASP A 70 -4.33 -14.17 -13.73
N THR A 71 -3.41 -14.94 -13.14
CA THR A 71 -3.05 -16.27 -13.64
C THR A 71 -4.21 -17.24 -13.50
N ASP A 72 -4.89 -17.25 -12.35
CA ASP A 72 -6.07 -18.09 -12.12
C ASP A 72 -7.23 -17.69 -13.03
N MET A 73 -7.45 -16.38 -13.24
CA MET A 73 -8.47 -15.87 -14.17
C MET A 73 -8.13 -16.24 -15.62
N ALA A 74 -6.86 -16.16 -16.04
CA ALA A 74 -6.45 -16.59 -17.37
C ALA A 74 -6.69 -18.08 -17.59
N GLN A 75 -6.37 -18.93 -16.62
CA GLN A 75 -6.64 -20.36 -16.66
C GLN A 75 -8.15 -20.64 -16.78
N GLU A 76 -8.97 -19.98 -15.96
CA GLU A 76 -10.42 -20.15 -15.97
C GLU A 76 -11.05 -19.63 -17.27
N MET A 77 -10.55 -18.52 -17.83
CA MET A 77 -10.99 -17.99 -19.12
C MET A 77 -10.65 -18.93 -20.29
N VAL A 78 -9.49 -19.61 -20.25
CA VAL A 78 -9.14 -20.65 -21.23
C VAL A 78 -10.09 -21.84 -21.10
N ASN A 79 -10.38 -22.29 -19.88
CA ASN A 79 -11.34 -23.37 -19.63
C ASN A 79 -12.75 -22.99 -20.09
N TYR A 80 -13.20 -21.79 -19.76
CA TYR A 80 -14.49 -21.24 -20.18
C TYR A 80 -14.60 -21.14 -21.71
N SER A 81 -13.55 -20.64 -22.38
CA SER A 81 -13.51 -20.56 -23.84
C SER A 81 -13.53 -21.95 -24.48
N LYS A 82 -12.73 -22.88 -23.98
CA LYS A 82 -12.73 -24.29 -24.41
C LYS A 82 -14.11 -24.93 -24.27
N ASN A 83 -14.78 -24.71 -23.13
CA ASN A 83 -16.11 -25.24 -22.87
C ASN A 83 -17.16 -24.63 -23.81
N ASN A 84 -17.07 -23.32 -24.10
CA ASN A 84 -17.95 -22.67 -25.08
C ASN A 84 -17.73 -23.22 -26.49
N ILE A 85 -16.48 -23.40 -26.92
CA ILE A 85 -16.15 -24.00 -28.22
C ILE A 85 -16.67 -25.45 -28.28
N LEU A 86 -16.49 -26.25 -27.23
CA LEU A 86 -17.03 -27.60 -27.15
C LEU A 86 -18.55 -27.63 -27.23
N ALA A 87 -19.25 -26.69 -26.58
CA ALA A 87 -20.70 -26.59 -26.65
C ALA A 87 -21.18 -26.25 -28.07
N GLN A 88 -20.56 -25.27 -28.73
CA GLN A 88 -20.87 -24.92 -30.13
C GLN A 88 -20.52 -26.05 -31.11
N ALA A 89 -19.37 -26.71 -30.91
CA ALA A 89 -18.96 -27.87 -31.69
C ALA A 89 -19.92 -29.05 -31.48
N GLY A 90 -20.36 -29.30 -30.24
CA GLY A 90 -21.34 -30.33 -29.91
C GLY A 90 -22.69 -30.08 -30.57
N GLN A 91 -23.18 -28.83 -30.58
CA GLN A 91 -24.39 -28.45 -31.33
C GLN A 91 -24.24 -28.65 -32.84
N SER A 92 -23.10 -28.24 -33.41
CA SER A 92 -22.82 -28.40 -34.84
C SER A 92 -22.66 -29.87 -35.24
N MET A 93 -22.00 -30.67 -34.39
CA MET A 93 -21.83 -32.12 -34.55
C MET A 93 -23.18 -32.86 -34.45
N LEU A 94 -24.05 -32.48 -33.52
CA LEU A 94 -25.41 -33.02 -33.43
C LEU A 94 -26.23 -32.67 -34.68
N ALA A 95 -26.12 -31.45 -35.19
CA ALA A 95 -26.79 -31.05 -36.42
C ALA A 95 -26.28 -31.85 -37.65
N GLN A 96 -24.96 -32.02 -37.76
CA GLN A 96 -24.33 -32.81 -38.83
C GLN A 96 -24.72 -34.30 -38.75
N ALA A 97 -24.72 -34.89 -37.56
CA ALA A 97 -25.12 -36.29 -37.34
C ALA A 97 -26.61 -36.52 -37.68
N ASN A 98 -27.48 -35.56 -37.35
CA ASN A 98 -28.90 -35.62 -37.70
C ASN A 98 -29.12 -35.54 -39.23
N GLN A 99 -28.40 -34.68 -39.94
CA GLN A 99 -28.45 -34.63 -41.42
C GLN A 99 -27.95 -35.92 -42.06
N SER A 100 -26.86 -36.50 -41.56
CA SER A 100 -26.35 -37.78 -42.07
C SER A 100 -27.35 -38.92 -41.87
N ASN A 101 -28.05 -38.97 -40.72
CA ASN A 101 -29.07 -39.99 -40.45
C ASN A 101 -30.27 -39.89 -41.41
N GLN A 102 -30.69 -38.67 -41.78
CA GLN A 102 -31.75 -38.46 -42.78
C GLN A 102 -31.32 -38.91 -44.18
N GLY A 103 -30.05 -38.70 -44.55
CA GLY A 103 -29.50 -39.20 -45.83
C GLY A 103 -29.52 -40.73 -45.93
N VAL A 104 -29.25 -41.44 -44.83
CA VAL A 104 -29.30 -42.91 -44.80
C VAL A 104 -30.75 -43.42 -44.87
N LEU A 105 -31.70 -42.72 -44.25
CA LEU A 105 -33.13 -43.08 -44.36
C LEU A 105 -33.67 -42.95 -45.80
N SER A 106 -33.13 -42.01 -46.57
CA SER A 106 -33.42 -41.83 -48.00
C SER A 106 -32.88 -42.97 -48.88
N LEU A 107 -31.74 -43.56 -48.49
CA LEU A 107 -31.12 -44.71 -49.18
C LEU A 107 -31.82 -46.05 -48.91
N LEU A 108 -32.65 -46.13 -47.87
CA LEU A 108 -33.41 -47.32 -47.48
C LEU A 108 -34.87 -47.31 -47.98
N GLN A 109 -35.26 -46.31 -48.78
CA GLN A 109 -36.61 -46.13 -49.34
C GLN A 109 -36.63 -46.39 -50.84
#